data_AF-A0A024TJ85-F1
#
_entry.id   AF-A0A024TJ85-F1
#
_cell.length_a   1.000
_cell.length_b   1.000
_cell.length_c   1.000
_cell.angle_alpha   90.00
_cell.angle_beta   90.00
_cell.angle_gamma   90.00
#
_symmetry.space_group_name_H-M   'P 1'
#
loop_
_entity.id
_entity.type
_entity.pdbx_description
1 polymer ?
#
loop_
_entity_poly.entity_id
_entity_poly.type
_entity_poly.pdbx_seq_one_letter_code
_entity_poly.pdbx_strand_id
1 'polypeptide(L)' 'MEALGASLVQGKCQSFRHYVTPWAPRLVLDELQRQGFELKGMSGIGQTIVWTLFRH' A
#
# COMPACT_ATOMS: atom_id res chain seq x y z
N MET A 1 5.41 7.13 -4.23
CA MET A 1 3.93 7.14 -4.32
C MET A 1 3.47 7.39 -5.75
N GLU A 2 4.03 8.38 -6.45
CA GLU A 2 3.75 8.62 -7.88
C GLU A 2 4.01 7.38 -8.76
N ALA A 3 5.12 6.67 -8.54
CA ALA A 3 5.45 5.42 -9.26
C ALA A 3 4.42 4.29 -9.08
N LEU A 4 3.55 4.36 -8.07
CA LEU A 4 2.48 3.39 -7.80
C LEU A 4 1.12 3.84 -8.37
N GLY A 5 1.11 4.94 -9.14
CA GLY A 5 -0.12 5.57 -9.62
C GLY A 5 -1.04 6.03 -8.48
N ALA A 6 -0.49 6.29 -7.29
CA ALA A 6 -1.28 6.56 -6.10
C ALA A 6 -1.70 8.03 -6.01
N SER A 7 -2.95 8.26 -5.60
CA SER A 7 -3.52 9.59 -5.37
C SER A 7 -3.72 9.83 -3.88
N LEU A 8 -3.44 11.05 -3.41
CA LEU A 8 -3.67 11.45 -2.02
C LEU A 8 -5.15 11.80 -1.83
N VAL A 9 -5.81 11.12 -0.90
CA VAL A 9 -7.24 11.30 -0.61
C VAL A 9 -7.50 11.55 0.87
N GLN A 10 -8.64 12.13 1.19
CA GLN A 10 -9.17 12.27 2.54
C GLN A 10 -10.66 11.96 2.51
N GLY A 11 -11.08 10.93 3.23
CA GLY A 11 -12.51 10.63 3.39
C GLY A 11 -13.22 11.73 4.19
N LYS A 12 -14.52 11.91 3.96
CA LYS A 12 -15.34 12.93 4.64
C LYS A 12 -15.26 12.89 6.17
N CYS A 13 -15.05 11.69 6.74
CA CYS A 13 -14.98 11.46 8.19
C CYS A 13 -13.57 11.12 8.69
N GLN A 14 -12.54 11.34 7.87
CA GLN A 14 -11.16 11.04 8.25
C GLN A 14 -10.41 12.31 8.61
N SER A 15 -9.68 12.27 9.72
CA SER A 15 -8.81 13.36 10.17
C SER A 15 -7.43 13.36 9.49
N PHE A 16 -7.13 12.34 8.67
CA PHE A 16 -5.84 12.18 8.01
C PHE A 16 -5.99 11.92 6.51
N ARG A 17 -4.93 12.27 5.77
CA ARG A 17 -4.80 11.98 4.35
C ARG A 17 -4.05 10.67 4.16
N HIS A 18 -4.45 9.86 3.18
CA HIS A 18 -3.77 8.62 2.84
C HIS A 18 -3.72 8.44 1.33
N TYR A 19 -2.75 7.65 0.86
CA TYR A 19 -2.61 7.34 -0.56
C TYR A 19 -3.44 6.12 -0.92
N VAL A 20 -4.14 6.19 -2.05
CA VAL A 20 -4.87 5.06 -2.64
C VAL A 20 -4.43 4.85 -4.08
N THR A 21 -4.41 3.61 -4.53
CA THR A 21 -4.08 3.24 -5.91
C THR A 21 -5.16 2.32 -6.47
N PRO A 22 -5.52 2.44 -7.75
CA PRO A 22 -6.46 1.51 -8.39
C PRO A 22 -5.83 0.13 -8.68
N TRP A 23 -4.52 -0.02 -8.48
CA TRP A 23 -3.82 -1.26 -8.77
C TRP A 23 -4.19 -2.37 -7.79
N ALA A 24 -4.28 -3.60 -8.29
CA ALA A 24 -4.42 -4.77 -7.44
C ALA A 24 -3.19 -4.90 -6.52
N PRO A 25 -3.35 -5.41 -5.28
CA PRO A 25 -2.25 -5.51 -4.31
C PRO A 25 -1.01 -6.21 -4.85
N ARG A 26 -1.17 -7.24 -5.70
CA ARG A 26 -0.04 -7.96 -6.31
C ARG A 26 0.88 -7.03 -7.12
N LEU A 27 0.30 -6.17 -7.96
CA LEU A 27 1.06 -5.24 -8.80
C LEU A 27 1.82 -4.21 -7.94
N VAL A 28 1.18 -3.75 -6.86
CA VAL A 28 1.81 -2.83 -5.90
C VAL A 28 3.01 -3.50 -5.23
N LEU A 29 2.86 -4.74 -4.78
CA LEU A 29 3.94 -5.50 -4.14
C LEU A 29 5.10 -5.77 -5.10
N ASP A 30 4.82 -6.13 -6.36
CA ASP A 30 5.86 -6.36 -7.38
C ASP A 30 6.68 -5.08 -7.64
N GLU A 31 6.01 -3.93 -7.76
CA GLU A 31 6.69 -2.65 -7.97
C GLU A 31 7.45 -2.19 -6.72
N LEU A 32 6.92 -2.42 -5.52
CA LEU A 32 7.65 -2.16 -4.27
C LEU A 32 8.89 -3.05 -4.15
N GLN A 33 8.80 -4.32 -4.57
CA GLN A 33 9.95 -5.21 -4.62
C GLN A 33 11.03 -4.70 -5.58
N ARG A 34 10.64 -4.21 -6.76
CA ARG A 34 11.56 -3.57 -7.71
C ARG A 34 12.23 -2.32 -7.12
N GLN A 35 11.56 -1.61 -6.22
CA GLN A 35 12.09 -0.46 -5.49
C GLN A 35 12.96 -0.83 -4.27
N GLY A 36 13.16 -2.13 -4.01
CA GLY A 36 14.01 -2.64 -2.94
C GLY A 36 13.29 -2.89 -1.61
N PHE A 37 11.96 -2.91 -1.59
CA PHE A 37 11.19 -3.32 -0.41
C PHE A 37 11.02 -4.84 -0.38
N GLU A 38 11.20 -5.44 0.78
CA GLU A 38 11.02 -6.86 1.04
C GLU A 38 9.76 -7.09 1.89
N LEU A 39 8.91 -8.04 1.50
CA LEU A 39 7.74 -8.42 2.28
C LEU A 39 8.17 -9.16 3.56
N LYS A 40 7.81 -8.62 4.73
CA LYS A 40 8.12 -9.21 6.04
C LYS A 40 6.95 -9.96 6.66
N GLY A 41 5.73 -9.57 6.34
CA GLY A 41 4.55 -10.23 6.87
C GLY A 41 3.26 -9.77 6.22
N MET A 42 2.22 -10.59 6.42
CA MET A 42 0.86 -10.34 5.96
C MET A 42 -0.10 -10.70 7.08
N SER A 43 -1.12 -9.87 7.31
CA SER A 43 -2.17 -10.13 8.29
C SER A 43 -3.54 -9.77 7.73
N GLY A 44 -4.57 -10.50 8.16
CA GLY A 44 -5.97 -10.20 7.89
C GLY A 44 -6.64 -9.61 9.13
N ILE A 45 -7.37 -8.52 8.95
CA ILE A 45 -8.14 -7.86 10.01
C ILE A 45 -9.54 -7.57 9.48
N GLY A 46 -10.52 -8.37 9.90
CA GLY A 46 -11.88 -8.30 9.36
C GLY A 46 -11.90 -8.60 7.86
N GLN A 47 -12.36 -7.64 7.06
CA GLN A 47 -12.38 -7.71 5.59
C GLN A 47 -11.15 -7.05 4.94
N THR A 48 -10.19 -6.60 5.74
CA THR A 48 -8.99 -5.90 5.29
C THR A 48 -7.77 -6.81 5.36
N ILE A 49 -6.91 -6.72 4.37
CA ILE A 49 -5.59 -7.38 4.36
C ILE A 49 -4.50 -6.31 4.44
N VAL A 50 -3.50 -6.56 5.28
CA VAL A 50 -2.36 -5.68 5.50
C VAL A 50 -1.07 -6.41 5.14
N TRP A 51 -0.19 -5.74 4.42
CA TRP A 51 1.17 -6.20 4.12
C TRP A 51 2.19 -5.27 4.77
N THR A 52 3.15 -5.85 5.48
CA THR A 52 4.26 -5.14 6.09
C THR A 52 5.51 -5.37 5.28
N LEU A 53 6.11 -4.30 4.78
CA LEU A 53 7.33 -4.34 3.99
C LEU A 53 8.46 -3.59 4.70
N PHE A 54 9.70 -4.01 4.46
CA PHE A 54 10.91 -3.37 4.97
C PHE A 54 11.89 -3.12 3.83
N ARG A 55 12.53 -1.97 3.82
CA ARG A 55 13.63 -1.66 2.91
C ARG A 55 14.90 -1.54 3.74
N HIS A 56 15.89 -2.36 3.40
CA HIS A 56 17.22 -2.33 4.02
C HIS A 56 17.97 -1.04 3.69
#